data_AF-A0A2Y9NQ52-F1
#
_entry.id   AF-A0A2Y9NQ52-F1
#
_cell.length_a   1.000
_cell.length_b   1.000
_cell.length_c   1.000
_cell.angle_alpha   90.00
_cell.angle_beta   90.00
_cell.angle_gamma   90.00
#
_symmetry.space_group_name_H-M   'P 1'
#
loop_
_entity.id
_entity.type
_entity.pdbx_description
1 polymer ?
#
loop_
_entity_poly.entity_id
_entity_poly.type
_entity_poly.pdbx_seq_one_letter_code
_entity_poly.pdbx_strand_id
1 'polypeptide(L)'
;MSPCGRARRHTSRGAMAVLAWKFPRTRLPVGASALCVVVLCWLYIFPVYRLPNEKEIVQGVLQQGTAWRRNQTAARVFRKQMEDCCDPAHLFAMTKMNSPMGKSMWYDGEFLYSFTIDNSTYSLFPQATPFQLPLKKCAVVGNGGILKKSDCGRQIDEANFVMRCNLPPLSSEYTKDVGSKSHLVTANPSIIRQSCWSSVWDFTQTCLNPKPILLTSDHRTPHLSR
;
A
#
# COMPACT_ATOMS: atom_id res chain seq x y z
N MET A 1 -26.75 27.86 57.61
CA MET A 1 -27.35 27.25 58.80
C MET A 1 -28.83 27.60 58.83
N SER A 2 -29.66 26.57 58.79
CA SER A 2 -31.07 26.49 59.21
C SER A 2 -32.18 27.32 58.53
N PRO A 3 -33.42 26.79 58.54
CA PRO A 3 -34.39 26.92 57.46
C PRO A 3 -35.73 27.56 57.90
N CYS A 4 -36.54 27.95 56.91
CA CYS A 4 -37.97 28.24 57.04
C CYS A 4 -38.60 27.90 55.68
N GLY A 5 -39.74 27.25 55.50
CA GLY A 5 -40.75 26.68 56.39
C GLY A 5 -41.70 25.89 55.48
N ARG A 6 -42.33 24.86 56.04
CA ARG A 6 -43.23 23.93 55.34
C ARG A 6 -44.66 24.46 55.42
N ALA A 7 -45.37 24.57 54.29
CA ALA A 7 -46.82 24.71 54.26
C ALA A 7 -47.43 23.63 53.37
N ARG A 8 -48.30 22.80 53.96
CA ARG A 8 -49.21 21.87 53.26
C ARG A 8 -50.41 22.66 52.74
N ARG A 9 -50.92 22.28 51.56
CA ARG A 9 -52.37 22.15 51.37
C ARG A 9 -52.70 21.00 50.43
N HIS A 10 -53.77 20.32 50.84
CA HIS A 10 -54.28 19.05 50.38
C HIS A 10 -55.30 19.26 49.24
N THR A 11 -55.28 18.31 48.30
CA THR A 11 -56.42 17.77 47.51
C THR A 11 -57.26 18.68 46.61
N SER A 12 -57.19 18.37 45.31
CA SER A 12 -58.40 18.02 44.56
C SER A 12 -58.13 16.78 43.72
N ARG A 13 -58.94 15.74 43.94
CA ARG A 13 -59.01 14.52 43.15
C ARG A 13 -59.59 14.88 41.76
N GLY A 14 -58.73 15.03 40.77
CA GLY A 14 -59.12 14.96 39.36
C GLY A 14 -58.87 13.54 38.85
N ALA A 15 -59.93 12.78 38.63
CA ALA A 15 -59.86 11.47 38.00
C ALA A 15 -59.29 11.62 36.59
N MET A 16 -58.05 11.20 36.37
CA MET A 16 -57.54 10.93 35.03
C MET A 16 -57.63 9.43 34.80
N ALA A 17 -58.61 9.07 33.98
CA ALA A 17 -58.81 7.74 33.47
C ALA A 17 -57.47 7.10 33.09
N VAL A 18 -57.22 5.91 33.61
CA VAL A 18 -56.20 5.01 33.08
C VAL A 18 -56.67 4.65 31.67
N LEU A 19 -56.31 5.49 30.70
CA LEU A 19 -56.25 5.06 29.32
C LEU A 19 -55.07 4.09 29.28
N ALA A 20 -55.39 2.83 29.57
CA ALA A 20 -54.59 1.71 29.17
C ALA A 20 -54.45 1.81 27.64
N TRP A 21 -53.42 2.54 27.20
CA TRP A 21 -52.91 2.42 25.86
C TRP A 21 -52.36 0.99 25.80
N LYS A 22 -53.25 0.07 25.44
CA LYS A 22 -52.87 -1.22 24.90
C LYS A 22 -52.02 -0.89 23.69
N PHE A 23 -50.71 -0.76 23.91
CA PHE A 23 -49.75 -0.85 22.81
C PHE A 23 -50.13 -2.13 22.09
N PRO A 24 -50.56 -2.06 20.81
CA PRO A 24 -50.64 -3.28 20.04
C PRO A 24 -49.21 -3.82 20.08
N ARG A 25 -49.01 -5.00 20.66
CA ARG A 25 -47.82 -5.79 20.36
C ARG A 25 -47.94 -6.18 18.89
N THR A 26 -47.67 -5.22 18.00
CA THR A 26 -47.24 -5.53 16.67
C THR A 26 -45.95 -6.30 16.89
N ARG A 27 -46.01 -7.62 16.65
CA ARG A 27 -44.78 -8.37 16.41
C ARG A 27 -44.13 -7.63 15.25
N LEU A 28 -43.11 -6.81 15.54
CA LEU A 28 -42.18 -6.39 14.52
C LEU A 28 -41.77 -7.68 13.82
N PRO A 29 -41.98 -7.80 12.50
CA PRO A 29 -41.56 -9.00 11.79
C PRO A 29 -40.08 -9.17 12.12
N VAL A 30 -39.65 -10.37 12.50
CA VAL A 30 -38.28 -10.65 12.94
C VAL A 30 -37.25 -10.10 11.94
N GLY A 31 -37.63 -9.99 10.65
CA GLY A 31 -36.86 -9.33 9.60
C GLY A 31 -36.65 -7.81 9.74
N ALA A 32 -37.58 -7.03 10.30
CA ALA A 32 -37.40 -5.59 10.49
C ALA A 32 -36.36 -5.26 11.57
N SER A 33 -36.33 -6.04 12.65
CA SER A 33 -35.30 -5.94 13.68
C SER A 33 -33.93 -6.40 13.17
N ALA A 34 -33.88 -7.48 12.39
CA ALA A 34 -32.66 -7.96 11.75
C ALA A 34 -32.08 -6.94 10.75
N LEU A 35 -32.92 -6.34 9.89
CA LEU A 35 -32.50 -5.28 8.97
C LEU A 35 -31.97 -4.05 9.71
N CYS A 36 -32.60 -3.65 10.81
CA CYS A 36 -32.14 -2.52 11.62
C CYS A 36 -30.76 -2.81 12.24
N VAL A 37 -30.54 -4.01 12.78
CA VAL A 37 -29.22 -4.43 13.29
C VAL A 37 -28.17 -4.48 12.18
N VAL A 38 -28.51 -5.01 11.00
CA VAL A 38 -27.60 -5.03 9.84
C VAL A 38 -27.24 -3.62 9.39
N VAL A 39 -28.20 -2.71 9.33
CA VAL A 39 -27.98 -1.30 8.97
C VAL A 39 -27.12 -0.60 10.03
N LEU A 40 -27.38 -0.83 11.31
CA LEU A 40 -26.56 -0.27 12.40
C LEU A 40 -25.15 -0.84 12.41
N CYS A 41 -24.97 -2.14 12.16
CA CYS A 41 -23.66 -2.76 11.98
C CYS A 41 -22.95 -2.20 10.74
N TRP A 42 -23.65 -2.01 9.64
CA TRP A 42 -23.11 -1.33 8.46
C TRP A 42 -22.68 0.10 8.78
N LEU A 43 -23.53 0.89 9.44
CA LEU A 43 -23.22 2.27 9.85
C LEU A 43 -22.09 2.35 10.88
N TYR A 44 -21.86 1.31 11.68
CA TYR A 44 -20.78 1.24 12.66
C TYR A 44 -19.45 0.74 12.06
N ILE A 45 -19.50 -0.28 11.19
CA ILE A 45 -18.31 -0.91 10.57
C ILE A 45 -17.78 -0.06 9.41
N PHE A 46 -18.66 0.53 8.61
CA PHE A 46 -18.27 1.31 7.42
C PHE A 46 -17.37 2.54 7.70
N PRO A 47 -17.60 3.36 8.75
CA PRO A 47 -16.72 4.49 9.04
C PRO A 47 -15.33 4.09 9.56
N VAL A 48 -15.18 2.89 10.14
CA VAL A 48 -13.87 2.41 10.66
C VAL A 48 -12.90 2.08 9.53
N TYR A 49 -13.41 1.69 8.35
CA TYR A 49 -12.61 1.38 7.16
C TYR A 49 -12.71 2.44 6.07
N ARG A 50 -13.29 3.61 6.38
CA ARG A 50 -13.39 4.69 5.40
C ARG A 50 -11.99 5.25 5.12
N LEU A 51 -11.49 4.99 3.92
CA LEU A 51 -10.32 5.69 3.41
C LEU A 51 -10.63 7.19 3.29
N PRO A 52 -9.75 8.06 3.78
CA PRO A 52 -9.97 9.49 3.68
C PRO A 52 -10.03 9.90 2.21
N ASN A 53 -10.92 10.84 1.90
CA ASN A 53 -10.99 11.36 0.53
C ASN A 53 -9.76 12.24 0.24
N GLU A 54 -9.42 12.44 -1.04
CA GLU A 54 -8.31 13.29 -1.51
C GLU A 54 -8.31 14.67 -0.84
N LYS A 55 -9.50 15.28 -0.66
CA LYS A 55 -9.64 16.61 -0.04
C LYS A 55 -9.25 16.59 1.44
N GLU A 56 -9.61 15.53 2.15
CA GLU A 56 -9.27 15.33 3.56
C GLU A 56 -7.76 15.09 3.70
N ILE A 57 -7.16 14.31 2.79
CA ILE A 57 -5.72 14.06 2.75
C ILE A 57 -4.96 15.37 2.46
N VAL A 58 -5.33 16.10 1.41
CA VAL A 58 -4.68 17.36 1.04
C VAL A 58 -4.77 18.36 2.18
N GLN A 59 -5.94 18.50 2.81
CA GLN A 59 -6.11 19.38 3.96
C GLN A 59 -5.21 18.97 5.13
N GLY A 60 -5.10 17.67 5.41
CA GLY A 60 -4.20 17.16 6.44
C GLY A 60 -2.72 17.42 6.13
N VAL A 61 -2.32 17.33 4.86
CA VAL A 61 -0.94 17.63 4.43
C VAL A 61 -0.65 19.13 4.55
N LEU A 62 -1.58 20.00 4.13
CA LEU A 62 -1.41 21.45 4.25
C LEU A 62 -1.27 21.92 5.70
N GLN A 63 -1.87 21.19 6.65
CA GLN A 63 -1.75 21.47 8.08
C GLN A 63 -0.38 21.09 8.69
N GLN A 64 0.43 20.26 8.02
CA GLN A 64 1.76 19.86 8.54
C GLN A 64 2.82 20.96 8.48
N GLY A 65 2.47 22.15 7.97
CA GLY A 65 3.36 23.31 7.87
C GLY A 65 4.30 23.22 6.67
N THR A 66 5.42 23.95 6.73
CA THR A 66 6.32 24.14 5.57
C THR A 66 7.33 23.01 5.38
N ALA A 67 7.58 22.18 6.41
CA ALA A 67 8.60 21.14 6.37
C ALA A 67 8.11 19.83 6.98
N TRP A 68 8.14 18.75 6.19
CA TRP A 68 7.80 17.42 6.65
C TRP A 68 8.85 16.88 7.63
N ARG A 69 8.37 16.22 8.70
CA ARG A 69 9.23 15.51 9.66
C ARG A 69 8.76 14.07 9.82
N ARG A 70 9.72 13.14 9.80
CA ARG A 70 9.44 11.72 9.97
C ARG A 70 8.96 11.41 11.39
N ASN A 71 7.73 10.92 11.50
CA ASN A 71 7.25 10.32 12.75
C ASN A 71 7.72 8.86 12.85
N GLN A 72 8.78 8.62 13.63
CA GLN A 72 9.39 7.30 13.77
C GLN A 72 8.46 6.27 14.42
N THR A 73 7.62 6.70 15.37
CA THR A 73 6.68 5.83 16.07
C THR A 73 5.59 5.33 15.12
N ALA A 74 4.95 6.25 14.37
CA ALA A 74 3.95 5.89 13.38
C ALA A 74 4.53 4.99 12.29
N ALA A 75 5.73 5.29 11.79
CA ALA A 75 6.42 4.45 10.81
C ALA A 75 6.71 3.03 11.33
N ARG A 76 7.04 2.88 12.62
CA ARG A 76 7.28 1.57 13.24
C ARG A 76 5.98 0.77 13.40
N VAL A 77 4.89 1.43 13.81
CA VAL A 77 3.57 0.80 13.90
C VAL A 77 3.11 0.31 12.54
N PHE A 78 3.21 1.15 11.51
CA PHE A 78 2.86 0.77 10.14
C PHE A 78 3.71 -0.39 9.63
N ARG A 79 5.02 -0.38 9.91
CA ARG A 79 5.90 -1.50 9.56
C ARG A 79 5.44 -2.80 10.21
N LYS A 80 5.12 -2.78 11.51
CA LYS A 80 4.61 -3.95 12.22
C LYS A 80 3.31 -4.47 11.61
N GLN A 81 2.37 -3.59 11.25
CA GLN A 81 1.13 -3.98 10.58
C GLN A 81 1.39 -4.69 9.24
N MET A 82 2.36 -4.21 8.45
CA MET A 82 2.74 -4.85 7.19
C MET A 82 3.42 -6.21 7.42
N GLU A 83 4.27 -6.32 8.42
CA GLU A 83 4.90 -7.58 8.84
C GLU A 83 3.85 -8.62 9.27
N ASP A 84 2.88 -8.20 10.09
CA ASP A 84 1.81 -9.06 10.62
C ASP A 84 0.80 -9.49 9.53
N CYS A 85 0.54 -8.64 8.52
CA CYS A 85 -0.41 -8.94 7.44
C CYS A 85 0.15 -9.90 6.38
N CYS A 86 1.35 -9.59 5.89
CA CYS A 86 1.73 -10.02 4.55
C CYS A 86 3.22 -10.41 4.41
N ASP A 87 3.98 -10.51 5.50
CA ASP A 87 5.40 -10.93 5.54
C ASP A 87 6.22 -10.46 4.32
N PRO A 88 6.37 -9.14 4.14
CA PRO A 88 7.04 -8.60 2.97
C PRO A 88 8.52 -9.00 2.92
N ALA A 89 9.15 -9.43 4.02
CA ALA A 89 10.53 -9.89 3.97
C ALA A 89 10.68 -11.18 3.15
N HIS A 90 9.74 -12.11 3.30
CA HIS A 90 9.76 -13.41 2.63
C HIS A 90 8.94 -13.46 1.34
N LEU A 91 7.88 -12.66 1.22
CA LEU A 91 6.93 -12.69 0.09
C LEU A 91 7.14 -11.57 -0.94
N PHE A 92 8.16 -10.73 -0.77
CA PHE A 92 8.45 -9.63 -1.71
C PHE A 92 8.72 -10.08 -3.15
N ALA A 93 9.43 -11.19 -3.32
CA ALA A 93 9.77 -11.74 -4.63
C ALA A 93 9.66 -13.26 -4.61
N MET A 94 9.40 -13.85 -5.77
CA MET A 94 9.50 -15.29 -5.93
C MET A 94 10.96 -15.74 -5.81
N THR A 95 11.20 -16.72 -4.96
CA THR A 95 12.51 -17.32 -4.68
C THR A 95 12.38 -18.83 -4.76
N LYS A 96 13.52 -19.51 -4.87
CA LYS A 96 13.53 -20.98 -4.82
C LYS A 96 12.99 -21.54 -3.50
N MET A 97 13.07 -20.76 -2.41
CA MET A 97 12.56 -21.17 -1.09
C MET A 97 11.03 -21.04 -0.95
N ASN A 98 10.44 -19.95 -1.46
CA ASN A 98 9.01 -19.69 -1.28
C ASN A 98 8.11 -20.21 -2.43
N SER A 99 8.72 -20.55 -3.57
CA SER A 99 8.05 -20.93 -4.80
C SER A 99 8.71 -22.16 -5.44
N PRO A 100 8.53 -23.36 -4.86
CA PRO A 100 9.09 -24.60 -5.39
C PRO A 100 8.43 -25.02 -6.71
N MET A 101 9.15 -25.84 -7.49
CA MET A 101 8.65 -26.42 -8.73
C MET A 101 7.34 -27.22 -8.51
N GLY A 102 6.41 -27.14 -9.46
CA GLY A 102 5.10 -27.79 -9.41
C GLY A 102 4.04 -27.05 -8.60
N LYS A 103 4.39 -25.95 -7.91
CA LYS A 103 3.42 -25.10 -7.22
C LYS A 103 2.63 -24.25 -8.24
N SER A 104 1.30 -24.21 -8.09
CA SER A 104 0.42 -23.35 -8.87
C SER A 104 0.23 -22.00 -8.19
N MET A 105 0.43 -20.93 -8.95
CA MET A 105 0.31 -19.54 -8.54
C MET A 105 -0.88 -18.89 -9.25
N TRP A 106 -1.71 -18.16 -8.52
CA TRP A 106 -2.88 -17.47 -9.08
C TRP A 106 -2.53 -16.03 -9.44
N TYR A 107 -3.13 -15.50 -10.50
CA TYR A 107 -2.98 -14.09 -10.84
C TYR A 107 -3.97 -13.24 -10.02
N ASP A 108 -3.46 -12.21 -9.34
CA ASP A 108 -4.28 -11.31 -8.52
C ASP A 108 -5.34 -10.54 -9.34
N GLY A 109 -5.06 -10.25 -10.62
CA GLY A 109 -5.97 -9.54 -11.52
C GLY A 109 -6.85 -10.45 -12.38
N GLU A 110 -6.52 -11.74 -12.46
CA GLU A 110 -7.16 -12.70 -13.36
C GLU A 110 -7.44 -14.00 -12.59
N PHE A 111 -8.43 -13.97 -11.70
CA PHE A 111 -8.71 -15.03 -10.72
C PHE A 111 -8.96 -16.43 -11.30
N LEU A 112 -9.30 -16.54 -12.59
CA LEU A 112 -9.52 -17.82 -13.27
C LEU A 112 -8.25 -18.41 -13.87
N TYR A 113 -7.17 -17.63 -13.91
CA TYR A 113 -5.91 -18.04 -14.48
C TYR A 113 -4.92 -18.35 -13.37
N SER A 114 -4.20 -19.46 -13.56
CA SER A 114 -3.08 -19.83 -12.73
C SER A 114 -1.91 -20.28 -13.59
N PHE A 115 -0.72 -20.15 -13.02
CA PHE A 115 0.52 -20.57 -13.63
C PHE A 115 1.20 -21.59 -12.73
N THR A 116 1.57 -22.74 -13.27
CA THR A 116 2.32 -23.75 -12.51
C THR A 116 3.80 -23.61 -12.79
N ILE A 117 4.59 -23.55 -11.72
CA ILE A 117 6.03 -23.33 -11.81
C ILE A 117 6.70 -24.55 -12.44
N ASP A 118 7.23 -24.36 -13.63
CA ASP A 118 7.98 -25.35 -14.38
C ASP A 118 9.50 -25.19 -14.14
N ASN A 119 10.29 -26.08 -14.74
CA ASN A 119 11.75 -26.05 -14.59
C ASN A 119 12.36 -24.77 -15.19
N SER A 120 11.81 -24.27 -16.30
CA SER A 120 12.33 -23.06 -16.95
C SER A 120 12.14 -21.84 -16.04
N THR A 121 10.95 -21.67 -15.44
CA THR A 121 10.65 -20.56 -14.54
C THR A 121 11.40 -20.67 -13.22
N TYR A 122 11.45 -21.88 -12.64
CA TYR A 122 12.19 -22.11 -11.39
C TYR A 122 13.68 -21.79 -11.51
N SER A 123 14.27 -22.00 -12.70
CA SER A 123 15.68 -21.67 -12.95
C SER A 123 15.99 -20.17 -12.86
N LEU A 124 15.00 -19.30 -13.13
CA LEU A 124 15.13 -17.84 -13.10
C LEU A 124 15.07 -17.28 -11.67
N PHE A 125 14.53 -18.03 -10.71
CA PHE A 125 14.36 -17.53 -9.35
C PHE A 125 15.70 -17.41 -8.62
N PRO A 126 15.91 -16.31 -7.87
CA PRO A 126 17.03 -16.22 -6.94
C PRO A 126 16.84 -17.22 -5.78
N GLN A 127 17.95 -17.59 -5.13
CA GLN A 127 17.89 -18.46 -3.95
C GLN A 127 17.11 -17.81 -2.80
N ALA A 128 17.40 -16.54 -2.54
CA ALA A 128 16.74 -15.71 -1.55
C ALA A 128 16.67 -14.27 -2.05
N THR A 129 15.91 -13.42 -1.36
CA THR A 129 15.88 -11.98 -1.63
C THR A 129 17.30 -11.40 -1.48
N PRO A 130 17.88 -10.78 -2.53
CA PRO A 130 19.30 -10.40 -2.56
C PRO A 130 19.56 -9.00 -2.01
N PHE A 131 18.63 -8.45 -1.23
CA PHE A 131 18.81 -7.17 -0.56
C PHE A 131 19.32 -7.41 0.85
N GLN A 132 20.40 -6.71 1.23
CA GLN A 132 20.86 -6.69 2.61
C GLN A 132 19.94 -5.78 3.43
N LEU A 133 19.18 -6.39 4.34
CA LEU A 133 18.34 -5.68 5.30
C LEU A 133 19.16 -5.39 6.58
N PRO A 134 18.88 -4.27 7.28
CA PRO A 134 17.86 -3.27 7.01
C PRO A 134 18.32 -2.16 6.05
N LEU A 135 17.42 -1.72 5.16
CA LEU A 135 17.64 -0.54 4.33
C LEU A 135 17.48 0.75 5.15
N LYS A 136 18.46 1.66 5.06
CA LYS A 136 18.49 2.92 5.84
C LYS A 136 17.65 4.03 5.20
N LYS A 137 18.16 4.66 4.13
CA LYS A 137 17.49 5.70 3.34
C LYS A 137 17.09 5.12 1.99
N CYS A 138 15.79 5.08 1.71
CA CYS A 138 15.24 4.57 0.46
C CYS A 138 14.57 5.70 -0.33
N ALA A 139 14.65 5.64 -1.65
CA ALA A 139 13.86 6.44 -2.57
C ALA A 139 12.99 5.53 -3.44
N VAL A 140 11.69 5.81 -3.49
CA VAL A 140 10.75 5.15 -4.41
C VAL A 140 10.32 6.21 -5.43
N VAL A 141 10.73 6.03 -6.67
CA VAL A 141 10.59 7.04 -7.73
C VAL A 141 9.55 6.55 -8.73
N GLY A 142 8.39 7.20 -8.73
CA GLY A 142 7.35 6.98 -9.74
C GLY A 142 7.62 7.78 -11.03
N ASN A 143 6.76 7.61 -12.02
CA ASN A 143 6.89 8.23 -13.35
C ASN A 143 5.99 9.48 -13.50
N GLY A 144 5.72 10.19 -12.40
CA GLY A 144 4.85 11.36 -12.40
C GLY A 144 5.53 12.57 -13.05
N GLY A 145 4.78 13.32 -13.88
CA GLY A 145 5.30 14.51 -14.58
C GLY A 145 5.77 15.64 -13.65
N ILE A 146 5.39 15.60 -12.37
CA ILE A 146 5.85 16.55 -11.33
C ILE A 146 7.37 16.54 -11.13
N LEU A 147 8.06 15.45 -11.52
CA LEU A 147 9.51 15.36 -11.40
C LEU A 147 10.24 16.22 -12.44
N LYS A 148 9.60 16.59 -13.55
CA LYS A 148 10.25 17.36 -14.62
C LYS A 148 10.61 18.77 -14.13
N LYS A 149 11.86 19.18 -14.33
CA LYS A 149 12.44 20.45 -13.83
C LYS A 149 12.37 20.58 -12.30
N SER A 150 12.41 19.46 -11.57
CA SER A 150 12.41 19.46 -10.12
C SER A 150 13.82 19.52 -9.52
N ASP A 151 14.86 19.22 -10.31
CA ASP A 151 16.25 19.13 -9.86
C ASP A 151 16.46 18.16 -8.68
N CYS A 152 15.53 17.22 -8.46
CA CYS A 152 15.54 16.28 -7.33
C CYS A 152 16.56 15.14 -7.49
N GLY A 153 17.21 15.01 -8.64
CA GLY A 153 18.03 13.85 -8.98
C GLY A 153 19.16 13.59 -8.00
N ARG A 154 19.84 14.65 -7.53
CA ARG A 154 20.92 14.52 -6.52
C ARG A 154 20.38 13.97 -5.19
N GLN A 155 19.23 14.47 -4.74
CA GLN A 155 18.61 14.03 -3.48
C GLN A 155 18.13 12.58 -3.54
N ILE A 156 17.63 12.15 -4.71
CA ILE A 156 17.27 10.75 -4.98
C ILE A 156 18.53 9.87 -4.93
N ASP A 157 19.59 10.29 -5.61
CA ASP A 157 20.85 9.54 -5.69
C ASP A 157 21.60 9.49 -4.35
N GLU A 158 21.26 10.31 -3.36
CA GLU A 158 21.77 10.16 -1.98
C GLU A 158 21.18 8.95 -1.23
N ALA A 159 20.11 8.33 -1.72
CA ALA A 159 19.53 7.16 -1.09
C ALA A 159 20.48 5.95 -1.17
N ASN A 160 20.40 5.08 -0.15
CA ASN A 160 21.11 3.79 -0.14
C ASN A 160 20.43 2.76 -1.03
N PHE A 161 19.13 2.93 -1.29
CA PHE A 161 18.35 2.04 -2.13
C PHE A 161 17.36 2.85 -2.96
N VAL A 162 17.33 2.63 -4.27
CA VAL A 162 16.44 3.35 -5.19
C VAL A 162 15.59 2.34 -5.96
N MET A 163 14.28 2.42 -5.76
CA MET A 163 13.27 1.64 -6.46
C MET A 163 12.60 2.50 -7.53
N ARG A 164 12.48 1.99 -8.75
CA ARG A 164 11.78 2.64 -9.85
C ARG A 164 10.68 1.75 -10.42
N CYS A 165 9.72 2.37 -11.08
CA CYS A 165 8.54 1.68 -11.61
C CYS A 165 8.55 1.59 -13.13
N ASN A 166 8.28 0.40 -13.68
CA ASN A 166 8.01 0.16 -15.10
C ASN A 166 9.11 0.62 -16.08
N LEU A 167 10.38 0.34 -15.78
CA LEU A 167 11.53 0.63 -16.67
C LEU A 167 11.49 2.04 -17.29
N PRO A 168 11.53 3.12 -16.47
CA PRO A 168 11.46 4.46 -17.01
C PRO A 168 12.73 4.78 -17.81
N PRO A 169 12.63 5.61 -18.87
CA PRO A 169 13.80 6.07 -19.59
C PRO A 169 14.68 6.91 -18.65
N LEU A 170 15.92 6.47 -18.44
CA LEU A 170 16.94 7.20 -17.69
C LEU A 170 17.94 7.87 -18.64
N SER A 171 17.43 8.53 -19.68
CA SER A 171 18.24 9.36 -20.57
C SER A 171 18.89 10.51 -19.79
N SER A 172 20.04 10.99 -20.28
CA SER A 172 20.81 12.07 -19.64
C SER A 172 20.01 13.36 -19.44
N GLU A 173 18.97 13.57 -20.26
CA GLU A 173 18.02 14.69 -20.14
C GLU A 173 17.23 14.69 -18.83
N TYR A 174 16.93 13.51 -18.25
CA TYR A 174 16.14 13.39 -17.02
C TYR A 174 16.99 13.21 -15.77
N THR A 175 18.28 12.87 -15.90
CA THR A 175 19.16 12.58 -14.76
C THR A 175 19.17 13.70 -13.71
N LYS A 176 19.08 14.97 -14.14
CA LYS A 176 19.02 16.13 -13.23
C LYS A 176 17.79 16.07 -12.30
N ASP A 177 16.68 15.58 -12.82
CA ASP A 177 15.39 15.54 -12.16
C ASP A 177 15.17 14.24 -11.37
N VAL A 178 15.53 13.10 -11.96
CA VAL A 178 15.16 11.77 -11.42
C VAL A 178 16.35 10.96 -10.92
N GLY A 179 17.58 11.45 -11.09
CA GLY A 179 18.79 10.76 -10.70
C GLY A 179 19.18 9.61 -11.64
N SER A 180 20.34 9.03 -11.39
CA SER A 180 20.93 7.96 -12.20
C SER A 180 20.94 6.60 -11.49
N LYS A 181 20.86 6.60 -10.15
CA LYS A 181 20.94 5.40 -9.31
C LYS A 181 19.66 4.58 -9.39
N SER A 182 19.79 3.26 -9.55
CA SER A 182 18.68 2.30 -9.51
C SER A 182 19.17 0.98 -8.92
N HIS A 183 18.45 0.44 -7.93
CA HIS A 183 18.76 -0.86 -7.31
C HIS A 183 17.68 -1.90 -7.62
N LEU A 184 16.45 -1.44 -7.80
CA LEU A 184 15.32 -2.27 -8.16
C LEU A 184 14.45 -1.51 -9.17
N VAL A 185 14.05 -2.19 -10.23
CA VAL A 185 13.11 -1.64 -11.20
C VAL A 185 12.02 -2.68 -11.44
N THR A 186 10.75 -2.27 -11.29
CA THR A 186 9.64 -3.13 -11.70
C THR A 186 9.45 -3.07 -13.20
N ALA A 187 8.98 -4.15 -13.80
CA ALA A 187 8.66 -4.21 -15.21
C ALA A 187 7.44 -5.11 -15.40
N ASN A 188 6.40 -4.57 -16.03
CA ASN A 188 5.34 -5.43 -16.54
C ASN A 188 5.91 -6.25 -17.72
N PRO A 189 5.68 -7.58 -17.80
CA PRO A 189 6.13 -8.40 -18.92
C PRO A 189 5.75 -7.85 -20.30
N SER A 190 4.61 -7.15 -20.42
CA SER A 190 4.17 -6.52 -21.67
C SER A 190 5.16 -5.45 -22.17
N ILE A 191 5.77 -4.69 -21.24
CA ILE A 191 6.78 -3.66 -21.55
C ILE A 191 8.06 -4.32 -22.03
N ILE A 192 8.50 -5.40 -21.39
CA ILE A 192 9.72 -6.13 -21.80
C ILE A 192 9.59 -6.58 -23.26
N ARG A 193 8.43 -7.13 -23.63
CA ARG A 193 8.14 -7.54 -25.01
C ARG A 193 8.19 -6.37 -25.98
N GLN A 194 7.58 -5.24 -25.64
CA GLN A 194 7.53 -4.05 -26.50
C GLN A 194 8.91 -3.40 -26.65
N SER A 195 9.64 -3.21 -25.55
CA SER A 195 10.97 -2.60 -25.54
C SER A 195 11.99 -3.47 -26.27
N CYS A 196 12.01 -4.78 -26.05
CA CYS A 196 12.88 -5.69 -26.81
C CYS A 196 12.51 -5.76 -28.30
N TRP A 197 11.22 -5.61 -28.65
CA TRP A 197 10.78 -5.57 -30.05
C TRP A 197 11.13 -4.25 -30.75
N SER A 198 11.21 -3.12 -30.06
CA SER A 198 11.58 -1.84 -30.67
C SER A 198 13.09 -1.67 -30.90
N SER A 199 13.93 -2.50 -30.28
CA SER A 199 15.40 -2.38 -30.28
C SER A 199 16.11 -3.39 -31.21
N VAL A 200 15.50 -3.75 -32.35
CA VAL A 200 15.99 -4.75 -33.34
C VAL A 200 17.36 -4.42 -33.98
N TRP A 201 18.14 -3.47 -33.45
CA TRP A 201 19.49 -3.15 -33.90
C TRP A 201 20.62 -3.68 -33.01
N ASP A 202 20.35 -4.41 -31.92
CA ASP A 202 21.41 -5.13 -31.20
C ASP A 202 20.95 -6.52 -30.74
N PHE A 203 21.04 -7.48 -31.67
CA PHE A 203 20.78 -8.90 -31.41
C PHE A 203 21.97 -9.55 -30.69
N THR A 204 22.40 -9.01 -29.55
CA THR A 204 23.41 -9.62 -28.69
C THR A 204 22.86 -9.88 -27.29
N GLN A 205 22.38 -11.11 -27.09
CA GLN A 205 22.26 -11.82 -25.81
C GLN A 205 21.37 -11.26 -24.68
N THR A 206 20.89 -10.01 -24.69
CA THR A 206 20.29 -9.40 -23.49
C THR A 206 18.79 -9.71 -23.30
N CYS A 207 18.04 -9.90 -24.39
CA CYS A 207 16.60 -10.16 -24.34
C CYS A 207 16.23 -11.66 -24.22
N LEU A 208 17.06 -12.57 -24.70
CA LEU A 208 16.79 -14.03 -24.70
C LEU A 208 17.30 -14.75 -23.45
N ASN A 209 18.19 -14.12 -22.69
CA ASN A 209 18.62 -14.56 -21.37
C ASN A 209 18.58 -13.34 -20.44
N PRO A 210 17.40 -12.97 -19.90
CA PRO A 210 17.37 -12.02 -18.81
C PRO A 210 18.05 -12.73 -17.62
N LYS A 211 19.37 -12.57 -17.47
CA LYS A 211 20.01 -12.71 -16.15
C LYS A 211 19.08 -11.97 -15.20
N PRO A 212 18.49 -12.63 -14.18
CA PRO A 212 17.26 -12.19 -13.54
C PRO A 212 17.28 -10.68 -13.28
N ILE A 213 16.66 -9.92 -14.20
CA ILE A 213 16.63 -8.45 -14.18
C ILE A 213 15.83 -7.96 -12.97
N LEU A 214 15.16 -8.87 -12.28
CA LEU A 214 14.51 -8.56 -11.03
C LEU A 214 15.48 -8.10 -9.93
N LEU A 215 16.76 -8.49 -9.93
CA LEU A 215 17.64 -8.16 -8.81
C LEU A 215 19.13 -8.14 -9.20
N THR A 216 19.57 -7.19 -10.02
CA THR A 216 21.00 -6.92 -10.19
C THR A 216 21.38 -5.60 -9.52
N SER A 217 22.01 -5.67 -8.36
CA SER A 217 22.76 -4.56 -7.78
C SER A 217 24.01 -4.33 -8.64
N ASP A 218 24.01 -3.34 -9.54
CA ASP A 218 25.26 -2.91 -10.22
C ASP A 218 26.11 -2.12 -9.22
N HIS A 219 26.95 -2.84 -8.47
CA HIS A 219 27.96 -2.24 -7.61
C HIS A 219 29.16 -1.84 -8.48
N ARG A 220 29.05 -0.73 -9.21
CA ARG A 220 30.20 -0.17 -9.93
C ARG A 220 31.01 0.70 -8.98
N THR A 221 32.00 0.10 -8.31
CA THR A 221 33.11 0.82 -7.68
C THR A 221 33.96 1.51 -8.77
N PRO A 222 34.37 2.77 -8.59
CA PRO A 222 35.27 3.42 -9.53
C PRO A 222 36.67 2.80 -9.39
N HIS A 223 37.13 2.11 -10.44
CA HIS A 223 38.55 1.83 -10.59
C HIS A 223 39.26 3.15 -10.88
N LEU A 224 40.04 3.57 -9.89
CA LEU A 224 41.09 4.57 -10.01
C LEU A 224 42.20 3.98 -10.87
N SER A 225 42.32 4.42 -12.12
CA SER A 225 43.51 4.15 -12.94
C SER A 225 44.44 5.36 -12.83
N ARG A 226 45.59 5.13 -12.21
CA ARG A 226 46.81 5.90 -12.39
C ARG A 226 47.33 5.76 -13.81
#